data_AF-A0A3N0AGP9-F1
#
_entry.id   AF-A0A3N0AGP9-F1
#
_cell.length_a   1.000
_cell.length_b   1.000
_cell.length_c   1.000
_cell.angle_alpha   90.00
_cell.angle_beta   90.00
_cell.angle_gamma   90.00
#
_symmetry.space_group_name_H-M   'P 1'
#
loop_
_entity.id
_entity.type
_entity.pdbx_description
1 polymer ?
#
loop_
_entity_poly.entity_id
_entity_poly.type
_entity_poly.pdbx_seq_one_letter_code
_entity_poly.pdbx_strand_id
1 'polypeptide(L)'
;MKNIGIKVVSAATGITLLAPALAVASTAPADATAADDNATQTWTHVDATRAGDQKTVANVQGDFGYSQAVLTPNEKIAAVFNRGAAALCNAATELTIASPSDWTITVTGEVANEYSATLEELENDEMTNTVMGCSCASNGVGGLAAINAKVAGVPLASIIEKAQPAESVNVVTLVSEDGHTIKLPLAYVMQRQAVVASQVNDEALSESVGGTNQLWIDSTAAKYFARNIVEIRLEAVADLPSDPGSETPDEGEYVNRPNVGITGAQA
;
A
#
# COMPACT_ATOMS: atom_id res chain seq x y z
N MET A 1 27.09 -56.81 -8.51
CA MET A 1 27.70 -56.72 -9.85
C MET A 1 27.19 -55.40 -10.46
N LYS A 2 27.77 -54.24 -10.18
CA LYS A 2 28.94 -53.57 -10.80
C LYS A 2 28.94 -53.57 -12.34
N ASN A 3 28.64 -52.39 -12.91
CA ASN A 3 29.35 -51.64 -13.97
C ASN A 3 28.36 -50.59 -14.51
N ILE A 4 28.39 -49.30 -14.13
CA ILE A 4 29.37 -48.24 -14.47
C ILE A 4 29.75 -48.24 -15.96
N GLY A 5 29.12 -47.35 -16.71
CA GLY A 5 29.50 -46.95 -18.07
C GLY A 5 29.72 -45.45 -18.13
N ILE A 6 30.98 -45.04 -17.98
CA ILE A 6 31.50 -43.70 -18.22
C ILE A 6 31.63 -43.49 -19.74
N LYS A 7 31.22 -42.33 -20.27
CA LYS A 7 31.68 -41.84 -21.58
C LYS A 7 32.35 -40.49 -21.41
N VAL A 8 33.64 -40.46 -21.75
CA VAL A 8 34.54 -39.31 -21.76
C VAL A 8 34.49 -38.65 -23.15
N VAL A 9 34.29 -37.32 -23.11
CA VAL A 9 34.91 -36.21 -23.88
C VAL A 9 35.47 -36.49 -25.28
N SER A 10 35.05 -35.65 -26.23
CA SER A 10 35.91 -35.15 -27.31
C SER A 10 35.66 -33.65 -27.50
N ALA A 11 36.76 -32.88 -27.38
CA ALA A 11 36.84 -31.44 -27.49
C ALA A 11 36.89 -30.98 -28.96
N ALA A 12 36.36 -29.77 -29.24
CA ALA A 12 36.73 -28.97 -30.40
C ALA A 12 36.75 -27.48 -30.00
N THR A 13 37.97 -26.94 -29.97
CA THR A 13 38.41 -25.55 -30.19
C THR A 13 37.49 -24.85 -31.22
N GLY A 14 37.03 -23.60 -31.14
CA GLY A 14 37.48 -22.40 -30.44
C GLY A 14 37.61 -21.29 -31.49
N ILE A 15 36.70 -20.30 -31.53
CA ILE A 15 36.92 -18.98 -32.14
C ILE A 15 36.24 -17.93 -31.26
N THR A 16 37.06 -17.06 -30.68
CA THR A 16 36.74 -15.84 -29.94
C THR A 16 36.26 -14.72 -30.84
N LEU A 17 35.22 -13.98 -30.44
CA LEU A 17 34.98 -12.61 -30.88
C LEU A 17 34.88 -11.72 -29.63
N LEU A 18 35.87 -10.82 -29.51
CA LEU A 18 35.89 -9.70 -28.57
C LEU A 18 34.80 -8.69 -28.96
N ALA A 19 34.09 -8.16 -27.96
CA ALA A 19 33.45 -6.85 -28.04
C ALA A 19 33.88 -6.02 -26.81
N PRO A 20 34.18 -4.72 -26.97
CA PRO A 20 34.86 -3.92 -25.96
C PRO A 20 33.92 -3.48 -24.84
N ALA A 21 34.45 -3.49 -23.61
CA ALA A 21 33.84 -2.87 -22.44
C ALA A 21 33.96 -1.34 -22.55
N LEU A 22 32.83 -0.64 -22.50
CA LEU A 22 32.78 0.80 -22.23
C LEU A 22 32.50 0.97 -20.73
N ALA A 23 33.50 1.47 -20.01
CA ALA A 23 33.34 2.00 -18.67
C ALA A 23 32.54 3.29 -18.74
N VAL A 24 31.49 3.42 -17.91
CA VAL A 24 30.84 4.71 -17.64
C VAL A 24 31.01 5.00 -16.16
N ALA A 25 31.65 6.12 -15.87
CA ALA A 25 31.93 6.63 -14.54
C ALA A 25 30.63 7.01 -13.81
N SER A 26 30.53 6.64 -12.54
CA SER A 26 29.47 7.07 -11.63
C SER A 26 29.71 8.52 -11.20
N THR A 27 28.81 9.42 -11.59
CA THR A 27 28.64 10.71 -10.91
C THR A 27 27.34 10.65 -10.11
N ALA A 28 27.44 10.87 -8.79
CA ALA A 28 26.31 11.00 -7.89
C ALA A 28 25.35 12.13 -8.35
N PRO A 29 24.03 12.04 -8.12
CA PRO A 29 23.15 13.15 -8.43
C PRO A 29 23.28 14.21 -7.34
N ALA A 30 23.49 15.45 -7.77
CA ALA A 30 23.29 16.66 -6.98
C ALA A 30 21.87 17.17 -7.23
N ASP A 31 21.26 17.64 -6.14
CA ASP A 31 20.09 18.52 -6.03
C ASP A 31 18.74 18.10 -6.61
N ALA A 32 17.78 18.01 -5.69
CA ALA A 32 16.35 18.01 -5.92
C ALA A 32 15.92 19.36 -6.51
N THR A 33 15.39 19.33 -7.74
CA THR A 33 14.63 20.44 -8.31
C THR A 33 13.20 20.00 -8.59
N ALA A 34 12.28 20.92 -8.34
CA ALA A 34 10.83 20.80 -8.37
C ALA A 34 10.27 19.97 -9.54
N ALA A 35 9.20 19.22 -9.25
CA ALA A 35 8.45 18.44 -10.22
C ALA A 35 7.97 19.31 -11.39
N ASP A 36 8.40 18.93 -12.60
CA ASP A 36 7.89 19.46 -13.86
C ASP A 36 6.64 18.67 -14.25
N ASP A 37 5.48 19.34 -14.28
CA ASP A 37 4.18 18.78 -14.68
C ASP A 37 4.14 18.30 -16.15
N ASN A 38 5.24 18.44 -16.90
CA ASN A 38 5.36 17.99 -18.28
C ASN A 38 6.38 16.86 -18.49
N ALA A 39 6.82 16.20 -17.41
CA ALA A 39 7.70 15.04 -17.51
C ALA A 39 6.97 13.85 -18.18
N THR A 40 7.21 13.67 -19.48
CA THR A 40 6.80 12.46 -20.20
C THR A 40 7.64 11.30 -19.70
N GLN A 41 7.19 10.62 -18.65
CA GLN A 41 7.86 9.42 -18.14
C GLN A 41 7.88 8.36 -19.24
N THR A 42 9.08 8.06 -19.75
CA THR A 42 9.27 7.08 -20.81
C THR A 42 9.41 5.70 -20.18
N TRP A 43 8.29 5.00 -20.03
CA TRP A 43 8.26 3.61 -19.55
C TRP A 43 8.88 2.70 -20.61
N THR A 44 10.14 2.30 -20.41
CA THR A 44 10.91 1.62 -21.46
C THR A 44 10.69 0.12 -21.53
N HIS A 45 10.08 -0.53 -20.53
CA HIS A 45 9.56 -1.90 -20.63
C HIS A 45 8.66 -2.21 -19.44
N VAL A 46 7.47 -2.79 -19.69
CA VAL A 46 6.67 -3.49 -18.68
C VAL A 46 6.54 -4.92 -19.19
N ASP A 47 7.46 -5.79 -18.80
CA ASP A 47 7.37 -7.21 -19.12
C ASP A 47 6.33 -7.87 -18.21
N ALA A 48 5.12 -8.02 -18.76
CA ALA A 48 4.01 -8.71 -18.15
C ALA A 48 3.69 -9.98 -18.96
N THR A 49 4.54 -11.00 -18.93
CA THR A 49 4.18 -12.32 -19.48
C THR A 49 3.20 -13.01 -18.55
N ARG A 50 1.90 -12.84 -18.79
CA ARG A 50 0.90 -13.81 -18.34
C ARG A 50 0.84 -14.92 -19.38
N ALA A 51 1.25 -16.13 -19.00
CA ALA A 51 1.09 -17.31 -19.86
C ALA A 51 -0.41 -17.56 -20.10
N GLY A 52 -0.90 -17.13 -21.25
CA GLY A 52 -2.26 -17.36 -21.74
C GLY A 52 -2.30 -17.10 -23.25
N ASP A 53 -3.28 -17.68 -23.94
CA ASP A 53 -3.46 -17.62 -25.40
C ASP A 53 -3.51 -16.18 -25.93
N GLN A 54 -2.35 -15.58 -26.16
CA GLN A 54 -2.22 -14.23 -26.68
C GLN A 54 -2.56 -14.28 -28.17
N LYS A 55 -3.72 -13.75 -28.56
CA LYS A 55 -4.03 -13.53 -29.97
C LYS A 55 -3.30 -12.30 -30.46
N THR A 56 -2.31 -12.50 -31.33
CA THR A 56 -1.66 -11.40 -32.03
C THR A 56 -2.62 -10.82 -33.06
N VAL A 57 -2.96 -9.54 -32.92
CA VAL A 57 -3.73 -8.78 -33.90
C VAL A 57 -2.83 -7.69 -34.45
N ALA A 58 -2.68 -7.63 -35.77
CA ALA A 58 -1.88 -6.59 -36.42
C ALA A 58 -2.65 -5.26 -36.46
N ASN A 59 -1.93 -4.13 -36.34
CA ASN A 59 -2.47 -2.78 -36.49
C ASN A 59 -3.59 -2.42 -35.49
N VAL A 60 -3.47 -2.81 -34.22
CA VAL A 60 -4.39 -2.35 -33.18
C VAL A 60 -4.22 -0.83 -33.01
N GLN A 61 -5.27 -0.08 -33.31
CA GLN A 61 -5.38 1.35 -33.04
C GLN A 61 -6.55 1.55 -32.07
N GLY A 62 -6.40 2.46 -31.12
CA GLY A 62 -7.43 2.79 -30.16
C GLY A 62 -7.08 4.04 -29.37
N ASP A 63 -8.10 4.63 -28.76
CA ASP A 63 -7.94 5.75 -27.85
C ASP A 63 -7.70 5.24 -26.43
N PHE A 64 -6.71 5.82 -25.76
CA PHE A 64 -6.41 5.51 -24.36
C PHE A 64 -6.87 6.66 -23.48
N GLY A 65 -7.62 6.34 -22.43
CA GLY A 65 -8.04 7.29 -21.41
C GLY A 65 -7.85 6.69 -20.01
N TYR A 66 -7.70 7.54 -19.00
CA TYR A 66 -7.65 7.14 -17.61
C TYR A 66 -8.58 8.01 -16.77
N SER A 67 -9.05 7.48 -15.64
CA SER A 67 -9.84 8.21 -14.66
C SER A 67 -9.51 7.72 -13.26
N GLN A 68 -9.30 8.65 -12.34
CA GLN A 68 -9.11 8.37 -10.92
C GLN A 68 -10.44 8.47 -10.13
N ALA A 69 -11.54 8.84 -10.80
CA ALA A 69 -12.86 8.98 -10.19
C ALA A 69 -13.69 7.68 -10.22
N VAL A 70 -13.19 6.62 -10.87
CA VAL A 70 -13.90 5.34 -10.94
C VAL A 70 -13.72 4.59 -9.64
N LEU A 71 -14.84 4.37 -8.93
CA LEU A 71 -14.85 3.60 -7.69
C LEU A 71 -14.96 2.10 -7.98
N THR A 72 -14.24 1.32 -7.19
CA THR A 72 -14.30 -0.14 -7.19
C THR A 72 -15.59 -0.56 -6.49
N PRO A 73 -16.48 -1.35 -7.13
CA PRO A 73 -17.72 -1.83 -6.49
C PRO A 73 -17.47 -2.60 -5.19
N ASN A 74 -18.36 -2.45 -4.20
CA ASN A 74 -18.21 -3.06 -2.87
C ASN A 74 -18.09 -4.58 -2.91
N GLU A 75 -18.81 -5.25 -3.79
CA GLU A 75 -18.68 -6.70 -4.04
C GLU A 75 -17.25 -7.12 -4.46
N LYS A 76 -16.53 -6.26 -5.21
CA LYS A 76 -15.14 -6.51 -5.61
C LYS A 76 -14.18 -6.20 -4.47
N ILE A 77 -14.44 -5.14 -3.70
CA ILE A 77 -13.70 -4.83 -2.46
C ILE A 77 -13.79 -6.03 -1.51
N ALA A 78 -15.01 -6.51 -1.23
CA ALA A 78 -15.27 -7.71 -0.46
C ALA A 78 -14.54 -8.94 -1.01
N ALA A 79 -14.55 -9.15 -2.32
CA ALA A 79 -13.81 -10.27 -2.91
C ALA A 79 -12.29 -10.15 -2.72
N VAL A 80 -11.71 -8.95 -2.69
CA VAL A 80 -10.28 -8.75 -2.42
C VAL A 80 -9.96 -9.08 -0.96
N PHE A 81 -10.74 -8.55 -0.01
CA PHE A 81 -10.51 -8.78 1.43
C PHE A 81 -10.85 -10.21 1.88
N ASN A 82 -11.79 -10.89 1.20
CA ASN A 82 -12.14 -12.30 1.49
C ASN A 82 -11.29 -13.34 0.75
N ARG A 83 -10.51 -12.95 -0.27
CA ARG A 83 -9.52 -13.85 -0.93
C ARG A 83 -8.20 -13.83 -0.18
N GLY A 84 -7.25 -14.66 -0.58
CA GLY A 84 -5.94 -14.90 0.09
C GLY A 84 -5.08 -13.69 0.49
N ALA A 85 -5.45 -12.46 0.14
CA ALA A 85 -4.98 -11.23 0.81
C ALA A 85 -5.28 -11.22 2.33
N ALA A 86 -6.24 -12.05 2.77
CA ALA A 86 -6.50 -12.38 4.17
C ALA A 86 -5.21 -12.69 4.96
N ALA A 87 -4.28 -13.47 4.40
CA ALA A 87 -3.07 -13.84 5.15
C ALA A 87 -2.01 -12.72 5.23
N LEU A 88 -1.99 -11.77 4.28
CA LEU A 88 -0.88 -10.82 4.13
C LEU A 88 -1.13 -9.48 4.84
N CYS A 89 -2.38 -9.05 4.95
CA CYS A 89 -2.75 -7.82 5.67
C CYS A 89 -3.44 -8.12 7.00
N ASN A 90 -3.17 -9.30 7.59
CA ASN A 90 -3.84 -9.78 8.79
C ASN A 90 -5.38 -9.77 8.68
N ALA A 91 -5.88 -9.99 7.46
CA ALA A 91 -7.30 -10.03 7.13
C ALA A 91 -7.93 -11.44 7.31
N ALA A 92 -7.14 -12.43 7.74
CA ALA A 92 -7.59 -13.77 8.13
C ALA A 92 -8.03 -13.84 9.60
N THR A 93 -7.70 -12.84 10.41
CA THR A 93 -8.18 -12.71 11.79
C THR A 93 -9.65 -12.30 11.76
N GLU A 94 -10.49 -13.02 12.52
CA GLU A 94 -11.87 -12.60 12.73
C GLU A 94 -11.84 -11.28 13.49
N LEU A 95 -12.16 -10.20 12.78
CA LEU A 95 -12.16 -8.85 13.32
C LEU A 95 -13.48 -8.58 14.01
N THR A 96 -13.41 -7.93 15.17
CA THR A 96 -14.61 -7.42 15.83
C THR A 96 -15.30 -6.42 14.91
N ILE A 97 -16.63 -6.58 14.79
CA ILE A 97 -17.51 -5.61 14.14
C ILE A 97 -18.38 -5.02 15.25
N ALA A 98 -18.16 -3.75 15.54
CA ALA A 98 -18.93 -3.00 16.53
C ALA A 98 -19.54 -1.74 15.90
N SER A 99 -20.50 -1.15 16.60
CA SER A 99 -20.96 0.19 16.26
C SER A 99 -19.87 1.23 16.59
N PRO A 100 -19.83 2.39 15.91
CA PRO A 100 -18.87 3.45 16.25
C PRO A 100 -18.98 3.94 17.70
N SER A 101 -20.16 3.89 18.32
CA SER A 101 -20.37 4.31 19.71
C SER A 101 -19.87 3.29 20.74
N ASP A 102 -19.74 2.03 20.36
CA ASP A 102 -19.18 0.95 21.19
C ASP A 102 -17.67 0.77 21.00
N TRP A 103 -17.06 1.49 20.05
CA TRP A 103 -15.65 1.36 19.71
C TRP A 103 -14.82 2.50 20.29
N THR A 104 -13.96 2.22 21.27
CA THR A 104 -13.09 3.23 21.89
C THR A 104 -11.69 3.21 21.29
N ILE A 105 -11.16 4.40 20.99
CA ILE A 105 -9.75 4.62 20.62
C ILE A 105 -9.09 5.46 21.72
N THR A 106 -7.98 4.97 22.26
CA THR A 106 -7.18 5.68 23.26
C THR A 106 -5.95 6.32 22.62
N VAL A 107 -5.70 7.59 22.89
CA VAL A 107 -4.50 8.30 22.46
C VAL A 107 -3.55 8.45 23.66
N THR A 108 -2.32 7.96 23.50
CA THR A 108 -1.32 7.84 24.58
C THR A 108 0.05 8.36 24.15
N GLY A 109 0.98 8.44 25.11
CA GLY A 109 2.40 8.67 24.86
C GLY A 109 2.88 10.06 25.28
N GLU A 110 3.80 10.64 24.51
CA GLU A 110 4.40 11.95 24.78
C GLU A 110 3.48 13.10 24.31
N VAL A 111 2.33 13.22 24.96
CA VAL A 111 1.28 14.20 24.64
C VAL A 111 0.89 15.03 25.88
N ALA A 112 0.38 16.25 25.67
CA ALA A 112 -0.14 17.04 26.79
C ALA A 112 -1.49 16.48 27.30
N ASN A 113 -2.30 15.91 26.40
CA ASN A 113 -3.61 15.35 26.72
C ASN A 113 -3.72 13.91 26.22
N GLU A 114 -3.44 12.94 27.09
CA GLU A 114 -3.91 11.57 26.85
C GLU A 114 -5.42 11.52 27.03
N TYR A 115 -6.12 10.85 26.11
CA TYR A 115 -7.57 10.74 26.19
C TYR A 115 -8.07 9.45 25.52
N SER A 116 -9.29 9.07 25.87
CA SER A 116 -10.06 8.05 25.16
C SER A 116 -11.32 8.69 24.64
N ALA A 117 -11.71 8.33 23.43
CA ALA A 117 -12.98 8.73 22.83
C ALA A 117 -13.56 7.56 22.03
N THR A 118 -14.87 7.52 21.90
CA THR A 118 -15.50 6.58 20.98
C THR A 118 -15.25 7.02 19.53
N LEU A 119 -15.32 6.07 18.59
CA LEU A 119 -15.21 6.38 17.17
C LEU A 119 -16.33 7.35 16.75
N GLU A 120 -17.53 7.20 17.29
CA GLU A 120 -18.64 8.15 17.08
C GLU A 120 -18.31 9.56 17.60
N GLU A 121 -17.72 9.71 18.79
CA GLU A 121 -17.30 11.01 19.32
C GLU A 121 -16.26 11.67 18.42
N LEU A 122 -15.30 10.91 17.92
CA LEU A 122 -14.27 11.39 17.00
C LEU A 122 -14.84 11.79 15.63
N GLU A 123 -15.79 11.01 15.10
CA GLU A 123 -16.50 11.32 13.84
C GLU A 123 -17.36 12.59 13.97
N ASN A 124 -17.97 12.81 15.13
CA ASN A 124 -18.74 14.02 15.42
C ASN A 124 -17.86 15.27 15.56
N ASP A 125 -16.63 15.13 16.05
CA ASP A 125 -15.65 16.21 16.10
C ASP A 125 -15.19 16.58 14.68
N GLU A 126 -14.72 15.59 13.91
CA GLU A 126 -14.32 15.80 12.52
C GLU A 126 -14.42 14.51 11.70
N MET A 127 -15.16 14.58 10.60
CA MET A 127 -15.27 13.50 9.62
C MET A 127 -14.89 14.02 8.23
N THR A 128 -14.09 13.24 7.53
CA THR A 128 -13.73 13.49 6.13
C THR A 128 -14.28 12.41 5.22
N ASN A 129 -14.42 12.74 3.93
CA ASN A 129 -14.83 11.83 2.90
C ASN A 129 -14.01 12.11 1.63
N THR A 130 -13.27 11.12 1.16
CA THR A 130 -12.26 11.32 0.13
C THR A 130 -12.00 10.05 -0.67
N VAL A 131 -11.65 10.17 -1.95
CA VAL A 131 -11.37 9.01 -2.81
C VAL A 131 -9.91 8.63 -2.65
N MET A 132 -9.65 7.38 -2.27
CA MET A 132 -8.31 6.89 -1.96
C MET A 132 -8.08 5.49 -2.56
N GLY A 133 -6.82 5.23 -2.89
CA GLY A 133 -6.37 3.93 -3.31
C GLY A 133 -6.02 3.02 -2.13
N CYS A 134 -6.29 1.72 -2.27
CA CYS A 134 -5.75 0.67 -1.41
C CYS A 134 -5.15 -0.42 -2.30
N SER A 135 -3.84 -0.60 -2.25
CA SER A 135 -3.15 -1.64 -3.03
C SER A 135 -2.23 -2.47 -2.15
N CYS A 136 -2.41 -3.79 -2.21
CA CYS A 136 -1.56 -4.75 -1.51
C CYS A 136 -0.12 -4.64 -2.03
N ALA A 137 0.89 -4.57 -1.16
CA ALA A 137 2.30 -4.46 -1.55
C ALA A 137 2.77 -5.61 -2.47
N SER A 138 2.22 -6.81 -2.25
CA SER A 138 2.49 -8.02 -3.03
C SER A 138 1.53 -8.21 -4.22
N ASN A 139 0.72 -7.20 -4.59
CA ASN A 139 -0.08 -7.27 -5.81
C ASN A 139 0.87 -7.42 -7.00
N GLY A 140 0.88 -8.60 -7.61
CA GLY A 140 1.69 -8.90 -8.79
C GLY A 140 1.15 -8.23 -10.06
N VAL A 141 1.89 -8.36 -11.15
CA VAL A 141 1.53 -7.77 -12.46
C VAL A 141 0.16 -8.24 -12.93
N GLY A 142 -0.71 -7.30 -13.31
CA GLY A 142 -2.07 -7.64 -13.72
C GLY A 142 -2.97 -8.11 -12.56
N GLY A 143 -2.47 -8.02 -11.33
CA GLY A 143 -3.16 -8.46 -10.13
C GLY A 143 -4.35 -7.57 -9.77
N LEU A 144 -5.34 -8.17 -9.11
CA LEU A 144 -6.62 -7.54 -8.79
C LEU A 144 -6.66 -6.95 -7.36
N ALA A 145 -5.56 -7.01 -6.59
CA ALA A 145 -5.49 -6.45 -5.24
C ALA A 145 -5.14 -4.95 -5.28
N ALA A 146 -5.96 -4.21 -6.03
CA ALA A 146 -5.93 -2.76 -6.15
C ALA A 146 -7.38 -2.25 -6.13
N ILE A 147 -7.66 -1.35 -5.20
CA ILE A 147 -8.96 -0.77 -4.93
C ILE A 147 -8.81 0.75 -5.06
N ASN A 148 -9.83 1.38 -5.63
CA ASN A 148 -10.04 2.82 -5.55
C ASN A 148 -11.43 3.02 -4.97
N ALA A 149 -11.55 3.66 -3.81
CA ALA A 149 -12.82 3.73 -3.11
C ALA A 149 -13.00 5.09 -2.43
N LYS A 150 -14.26 5.45 -2.19
CA LYS A 150 -14.61 6.61 -1.39
C LYS A 150 -14.53 6.22 0.08
N VAL A 151 -13.57 6.77 0.80
CA VAL A 151 -13.26 6.44 2.19
C VAL A 151 -13.81 7.57 3.07
N ALA A 152 -14.57 7.20 4.10
CA ALA A 152 -15.03 8.16 5.10
C ALA A 152 -14.73 7.70 6.52
N GLY A 153 -14.40 8.67 7.37
CA GLY A 153 -13.97 8.44 8.75
C GLY A 153 -13.24 9.65 9.32
N VAL A 154 -12.49 9.44 10.41
CA VAL A 154 -11.84 10.50 11.16
C VAL A 154 -10.45 10.78 10.59
N PRO A 155 -10.08 12.03 10.26
CA PRO A 155 -8.70 12.37 9.92
C PRO A 155 -7.76 12.01 11.08
N LEU A 156 -6.70 11.24 10.81
CA LEU A 156 -5.73 10.89 11.86
C LEU A 156 -5.01 12.14 12.40
N ALA A 157 -4.83 13.17 11.55
CA ALA A 157 -4.28 14.45 11.96
C ALA A 157 -5.10 15.14 13.05
N SER A 158 -6.44 15.13 12.97
CA SER A 158 -7.30 15.79 13.96
C SER A 158 -7.24 15.10 15.33
N ILE A 159 -7.17 13.76 15.33
CA ILE A 159 -6.95 12.96 16.55
C ILE A 159 -5.61 13.33 17.21
N ILE A 160 -4.54 13.41 16.41
CA ILE A 160 -3.19 13.73 16.89
C ILE A 160 -3.13 15.16 17.44
N GLU A 161 -3.67 16.13 16.71
CA GLU A 161 -3.66 17.54 17.10
C GLU A 161 -4.42 17.78 18.41
N LYS A 162 -5.54 17.09 18.63
CA LYS A 162 -6.31 17.12 19.87
C LYS A 162 -5.49 16.65 21.08
N ALA A 163 -4.60 15.67 20.90
CA ALA A 163 -3.72 15.18 21.95
C ALA A 163 -2.60 16.17 22.32
N GLN A 164 -2.24 17.09 21.41
CA GLN A 164 -1.13 18.05 21.58
C GLN A 164 0.21 17.35 21.85
N PRO A 165 0.81 16.67 20.85
CA PRO A 165 2.10 16.00 21.02
C PRO A 165 3.22 16.97 21.39
N ALA A 166 4.16 16.50 22.20
CA ALA A 166 5.39 17.24 22.48
C ALA A 166 6.22 17.43 21.21
N GLU A 167 7.04 18.49 21.17
CA GLU A 167 7.90 18.79 20.01
C GLU A 167 8.92 17.67 19.69
N SER A 168 9.23 16.82 20.66
CA SER A 168 10.12 15.66 20.50
C SER A 168 9.48 14.50 19.74
N VAL A 169 8.15 14.42 19.70
CA VAL A 169 7.43 13.31 19.07
C VAL A 169 7.72 13.28 17.59
N ASN A 170 8.14 12.11 17.10
CA ASN A 170 8.47 11.91 15.69
C ASN A 170 7.85 10.62 15.10
N VAL A 171 7.16 9.80 15.90
CA VAL A 171 6.50 8.57 15.47
C VAL A 171 5.08 8.50 15.99
N VAL A 172 4.20 7.99 15.12
CA VAL A 172 2.87 7.50 15.49
C VAL A 172 2.83 5.99 15.37
N THR A 173 2.43 5.32 16.44
CA THR A 173 2.23 3.87 16.51
C THR A 173 0.74 3.59 16.61
N LEU A 174 0.19 2.87 15.63
CA LEU A 174 -1.20 2.44 15.60
C LEU A 174 -1.26 1.02 16.12
N VAL A 175 -2.09 0.77 17.14
CA VAL A 175 -2.24 -0.55 17.76
C VAL A 175 -3.65 -1.07 17.46
N SER A 176 -3.68 -2.24 16.84
CA SER A 176 -4.89 -3.02 16.53
C SER A 176 -5.39 -3.78 17.75
N GLU A 177 -6.67 -4.16 17.75
CA GLU A 177 -7.30 -4.94 18.84
C GLU A 177 -6.59 -6.26 19.17
N ASP A 178 -5.93 -6.86 18.19
CA ASP A 178 -5.17 -8.11 18.30
C ASP A 178 -3.71 -7.89 18.74
N GLY A 179 -3.34 -6.65 19.03
CA GLY A 179 -1.99 -6.24 19.43
C GLY A 179 -1.03 -6.02 18.27
N HIS A 180 -1.45 -6.15 17.00
CA HIS A 180 -0.62 -5.79 15.87
C HIS A 180 -0.32 -4.27 15.88
N THR A 181 0.91 -3.90 15.53
CA THR A 181 1.33 -2.49 15.55
C THR A 181 1.91 -2.05 14.21
N ILE A 182 1.45 -0.91 13.72
CA ILE A 182 2.07 -0.20 12.59
C ILE A 182 2.72 1.07 13.12
N LYS A 183 4.00 1.28 12.81
CA LYS A 183 4.75 2.48 13.17
C LYS A 183 5.03 3.32 11.94
N LEU A 184 4.74 4.60 12.00
CA LEU A 184 4.91 5.55 10.90
C LEU A 184 5.58 6.83 11.40
N PRO A 185 6.43 7.47 10.58
CA PRO A 185 6.92 8.81 10.90
C PRO A 185 5.75 9.77 11.05
N LEU A 186 5.73 10.55 12.13
CA LEU A 186 4.66 11.52 12.38
C LEU A 186 4.54 12.51 11.21
N ALA A 187 5.67 13.04 10.75
CA ALA A 187 5.71 13.96 9.62
C ALA A 187 5.11 13.36 8.34
N TYR A 188 5.29 12.05 8.10
CA TYR A 188 4.74 11.36 6.94
C TYR A 188 3.21 11.36 6.96
N VAL A 189 2.65 11.07 8.14
CA VAL A 189 1.20 11.01 8.36
C VAL A 189 0.58 12.39 8.31
N MET A 190 1.19 13.39 8.94
CA MET A 190 0.66 14.77 8.97
C MET A 190 0.68 15.47 7.61
N GLN A 191 1.59 15.07 6.70
CA GLN A 191 1.66 15.60 5.34
C GLN A 191 0.72 14.91 4.36
N ARG A 192 0.09 13.80 4.77
CA ARG A 192 -0.79 13.00 3.94
C ARG A 192 -2.20 13.01 4.48
N GLN A 193 -3.12 12.68 3.61
CA GLN A 193 -4.47 12.41 4.02
C GLN A 193 -4.54 11.00 4.61
N ALA A 194 -4.38 10.90 5.93
CA ALA A 194 -4.55 9.67 6.69
C ALA A 194 -5.91 9.69 7.40
N VAL A 195 -6.70 8.64 7.23
CA VAL A 195 -8.08 8.54 7.72
C VAL A 195 -8.24 7.22 8.49
N VAL A 196 -8.74 7.30 9.71
CA VAL A 196 -9.28 6.14 10.43
C VAL A 196 -10.68 5.91 9.89
N ALA A 197 -10.77 5.08 8.85
CA ALA A 197 -11.98 4.86 8.08
C ALA A 197 -12.95 3.93 8.83
N SER A 198 -14.23 4.29 8.83
CA SER A 198 -15.35 3.48 9.32
C SER A 198 -16.37 3.17 8.22
N GLN A 199 -16.22 3.80 7.05
CA GLN A 199 -17.09 3.64 5.89
C GLN A 199 -16.30 3.60 4.58
N VAL A 200 -16.80 2.81 3.63
CA VAL A 200 -16.28 2.70 2.27
C VAL A 200 -17.46 2.70 1.29
N ASN A 201 -17.39 3.60 0.30
CA ASN A 201 -18.42 3.81 -0.73
C ASN A 201 -19.83 3.97 -0.13
N ASP A 202 -19.98 4.84 0.88
CA ASP A 202 -21.24 5.15 1.59
C ASP A 202 -21.87 3.98 2.37
N GLU A 203 -21.15 2.87 2.55
CA GLU A 203 -21.55 1.75 3.39
C GLU A 203 -20.58 1.58 4.56
N ALA A 204 -21.04 0.93 5.62
CA ALA A 204 -20.18 0.58 6.75
C ALA A 204 -18.99 -0.26 6.27
N LEU A 205 -17.82 -0.03 6.86
CA LEU A 205 -16.58 -0.75 6.52
C LEU A 205 -16.77 -2.27 6.61
N SER A 206 -17.59 -2.72 7.56
CA SER A 206 -17.93 -4.13 7.80
C SER A 206 -18.51 -4.85 6.59
N GLU A 207 -19.25 -4.14 5.72
CA GLU A 207 -19.97 -4.75 4.59
C GLU A 207 -19.03 -5.18 3.45
N SER A 208 -17.83 -4.59 3.38
CA SER A 208 -16.91 -4.82 2.27
C SER A 208 -15.48 -5.12 2.70
N VAL A 209 -14.90 -4.33 3.60
CA VAL A 209 -13.52 -4.52 4.06
C VAL A 209 -13.49 -5.46 5.27
N GLY A 210 -14.52 -5.38 6.12
CA GLY A 210 -14.59 -6.09 7.40
C GLY A 210 -13.93 -5.30 8.54
N GLY A 211 -14.33 -5.60 9.77
CA GLY A 211 -13.93 -4.88 10.98
C GLY A 211 -14.75 -3.60 11.24
N THR A 212 -14.42 -2.92 12.32
CA THR A 212 -15.03 -1.67 12.78
C THR A 212 -14.35 -0.44 12.18
N ASN A 213 -13.01 -0.43 12.13
CA ASN A 213 -12.25 0.65 11.50
C ASN A 213 -10.98 0.14 10.81
N GLN A 214 -10.41 0.96 9.93
CA GLN A 214 -9.12 0.70 9.31
C GLN A 214 -8.42 2.02 8.93
N LEU A 215 -7.12 2.11 9.13
CA LEU A 215 -6.32 3.22 8.62
C LEU A 215 -6.24 3.17 7.08
N TRP A 216 -6.48 4.29 6.43
CA TRP A 216 -6.21 4.50 5.02
C TRP A 216 -5.32 5.73 4.87
N ILE A 217 -4.25 5.64 4.09
CA ILE A 217 -3.35 6.77 3.83
C ILE A 217 -3.19 6.90 2.32
N ASP A 218 -3.40 8.11 1.80
CA ASP A 218 -3.32 8.33 0.37
C ASP A 218 -1.90 8.06 -0.15
N SER A 219 -1.82 7.46 -1.33
CA SER A 219 -0.55 7.12 -1.99
C SER A 219 0.39 6.24 -1.15
N THR A 220 -0.16 5.46 -0.20
CA THR A 220 0.59 4.52 0.65
C THR A 220 0.15 3.08 0.39
N ALA A 221 1.09 2.14 0.44
CA ALA A 221 0.79 0.72 0.29
C ALA A 221 -0.06 0.20 1.47
N ALA A 222 -0.99 -0.71 1.18
CA ALA A 222 -1.95 -1.21 2.16
C ALA A 222 -1.32 -2.02 3.31
N LYS A 223 -0.03 -2.39 3.23
CA LYS A 223 0.67 -3.06 4.34
C LYS A 223 0.79 -2.18 5.59
N TYR A 224 0.63 -0.86 5.45
CA TYR A 224 0.64 0.11 6.55
C TYR A 224 -0.78 0.41 7.10
N PHE A 225 -1.82 -0.23 6.57
CA PHE A 225 -3.20 0.08 6.92
C PHE A 225 -3.64 -0.77 8.12
N ALA A 226 -3.30 -0.30 9.32
CA ALA A 226 -3.72 -0.93 10.58
C ALA A 226 -5.25 -1.10 10.64
N ARG A 227 -5.73 -2.24 11.13
CA ARG A 227 -7.16 -2.59 11.19
C ARG A 227 -7.63 -2.61 12.64
N ASN A 228 -8.88 -2.27 12.91
CA ASN A 228 -9.47 -2.25 14.25
C ASN A 228 -8.55 -1.60 15.28
N ILE A 229 -8.18 -0.35 15.00
CA ILE A 229 -7.31 0.44 15.87
C ILE A 229 -8.04 0.68 17.18
N VAL A 230 -7.35 0.41 18.29
CA VAL A 230 -7.82 0.65 19.67
C VAL A 230 -6.92 1.63 20.42
N GLU A 231 -5.67 1.79 19.98
CA GLU A 231 -4.73 2.77 20.56
C GLU A 231 -3.92 3.48 19.47
N ILE A 232 -3.71 4.78 19.66
CA ILE A 232 -2.81 5.62 18.87
C ILE A 232 -1.77 6.19 19.83
N ARG A 233 -0.53 5.74 19.71
CA ARG A 233 0.56 6.13 20.60
C ARG A 233 1.54 7.07 19.90
N LEU A 234 1.87 8.18 20.55
CA LEU A 234 2.80 9.19 20.05
C LEU A 234 4.11 9.12 20.83
N GLU A 235 5.22 8.88 20.13
CA GLU A 235 6.51 8.55 20.75
C GLU A 235 7.64 9.38 20.14
N ALA A 236 8.63 9.76 20.96
CA ALA A 236 9.93 10.21 20.47
C ALA A 236 10.90 9.02 20.44
N VAL A 237 11.34 8.64 19.24
CA VAL A 237 12.31 7.55 19.05
C VAL A 237 13.58 8.06 18.39
N ALA A 238 14.73 7.50 18.78
CA ALA A 238 16.01 7.87 18.18
C ALA A 238 16.14 7.36 16.74
N ASP A 239 15.71 6.11 16.50
CA ASP A 239 15.76 5.46 15.20
C ASP A 239 14.38 5.56 14.54
N LEU A 240 14.23 6.54 13.65
CA LEU A 240 12.98 6.77 12.93
C LEU A 240 12.70 5.63 11.94
N PRO A 241 11.47 5.09 11.86
CA PRO A 241 11.10 4.18 10.79
C PRO A 241 11.24 4.88 9.43
N SER A 242 11.59 4.14 8.39
CA SER A 242 11.62 4.67 7.02
C SER A 242 10.23 5.14 6.60
N ASP A 243 10.17 6.21 5.82
CA ASP A 243 8.93 6.64 5.17
C ASP A 243 8.40 5.49 4.30
N PRO A 244 7.11 5.14 4.38
CA PRO A 244 6.52 4.15 3.48
C PRO A 244 6.83 4.44 2.00
N GLY A 245 7.40 3.44 1.32
CA GLY A 245 7.84 3.51 -0.07
C GLY A 245 9.30 3.91 -0.25
N SER A 246 10.01 4.29 0.81
CA SER A 246 11.45 4.60 0.79
C SER A 246 12.33 3.42 1.23
N GLU A 247 11.72 2.36 1.77
CA GLU A 247 12.44 1.16 2.18
C GLU A 247 13.01 0.39 0.98
N THR A 248 14.04 -0.42 1.24
CA THR A 248 14.45 -1.44 0.27
C THR A 248 13.44 -2.59 0.32
N PRO A 249 12.65 -2.85 -0.74
CA PRO A 249 11.68 -3.93 -0.72
C PRO A 249 12.35 -5.30 -0.60
N ASP A 250 11.67 -6.21 0.08
CA ASP A 250 11.99 -7.63 0.00
C ASP A 250 11.83 -8.16 -1.44
N GLU A 251 12.44 -9.30 -1.74
CA GLU A 251 12.36 -9.91 -3.07
C GLU A 251 10.89 -10.17 -3.48
N GLY A 252 10.43 -9.48 -4.52
CA GLY A 252 9.06 -9.57 -5.02
C GLY A 252 8.10 -8.50 -4.49
N GLU A 253 8.49 -7.70 -3.48
CA GLU A 253 7.76 -6.48 -3.11
C GLU A 253 8.04 -5.36 -4.12
N TYR A 254 7.02 -4.53 -4.38
CA TYR A 254 7.07 -3.38 -5.29
C TYR A 254 7.49 -3.66 -6.75
N VAL A 255 7.51 -4.93 -7.19
CA VAL A 255 7.68 -5.26 -8.60
C VAL A 255 6.54 -4.65 -9.42
N ASN A 256 6.90 -3.92 -10.49
CA ASN A 256 5.97 -3.25 -11.41
C ASN A 256 5.01 -2.25 -10.73
N ARG A 257 5.58 -1.24 -10.07
CA ARG A 257 4.85 -0.10 -9.50
C ARG A 257 5.04 1.17 -10.38
N PRO A 258 3.98 1.95 -10.67
CA PRO A 258 2.59 1.72 -10.31
C PRO A 258 2.04 0.46 -11.01
N ASN A 259 1.31 -0.36 -10.25
CA ASN A 259 0.79 -1.62 -10.78
C ASN A 259 -0.49 -1.37 -11.58
N VAL A 260 -0.64 -2.06 -12.70
CA VAL A 260 -1.80 -1.96 -13.58
C VAL A 260 -2.48 -3.33 -13.65
N GLY A 261 -3.78 -3.35 -13.36
CA GLY A 261 -4.65 -4.52 -13.50
C GLY A 261 -5.65 -4.33 -14.64
N ILE A 262 -5.85 -5.36 -15.47
CA ILE A 262 -6.91 -5.35 -16.49
C ILE A 262 -8.16 -5.96 -15.87
N THR A 263 -9.20 -5.14 -15.67
CA THR A 263 -10.45 -5.56 -15.02
C THR A 263 -11.50 -6.09 -16.01
N GLY A 264 -11.27 -5.90 -17.31
CA GLY A 264 -12.11 -6.41 -18.39
C GLY A 264 -11.56 -6.02 -19.76
N ALA A 265 -12.00 -6.72 -20.80
CA ALA A 265 -11.79 -6.37 -22.20
C ALA A 265 -13.12 -6.60 -22.93
N GLN A 266 -13.53 -5.63 -23.74
CA GLN A 266 -14.71 -5.75 -24.61
C GLN A 266 -14.22 -5.71 -26.06
N ALA A 267 -14.85 -6.52 -26.92
CA ALA A 267 -14.55 -6.63 -28.34
C ALA A 267 -15.52 -5.78 -29.16
#